data_AF-A0AAV0WQC6-F1
#
_entry.id   AF-A0AAV0WQC6-F1
#
_cell.length_a   1.000
_cell.length_b   1.000
_cell.length_c   1.000
_cell.angle_alpha   90.00
_cell.angle_beta   90.00
_cell.angle_gamma   90.00
#
_symmetry.space_group_name_H-M   'P 1'
#
loop_
_entity.id
_entity.type
_entity.pdbx_description
1 polymer ?
#
loop_
_entity_poly.entity_id
_entity_poly.type
_entity_poly.pdbx_seq_one_letter_code
_entity_poly.pdbx_strand_id
1 'polypeptide(L)'
;MIEPVYGTMDDFVTSTQALAMDLRSKYSLEERIYLVSAYYRYDADYNTIFTDFEVKFPNTSVPRRETVYRLIKKFEKHGSVVDAPRSGHPRTAATNENMMYVAQSYVENPAQSTVRVSNGSS
;
A
#
# COMPACT_ATOMS: atom_id res chain seq x y z
N MET A 1 -20.71 -1.12 -44.88
CA MET A 1 -20.98 -0.34 -43.67
C MET A 1 -20.39 -1.13 -42.51
N ILE A 2 -19.33 -0.62 -41.90
CA ILE A 2 -18.62 -1.27 -40.79
C ILE A 2 -19.04 -0.50 -39.55
N GLU A 3 -19.73 -1.14 -38.61
CA GLU A 3 -20.10 -0.47 -37.35
C GLU A 3 -18.88 -0.38 -36.43
N PRO A 4 -18.60 0.79 -35.85
CA PRO A 4 -17.59 0.91 -34.80
C PRO A 4 -18.09 0.20 -33.54
N VAL A 5 -17.33 -0.77 -33.06
CA VAL A 5 -17.52 -1.39 -31.74
C VAL A 5 -17.15 -0.35 -30.68
N TYR A 6 -18.11 0.50 -30.32
CA TYR A 6 -18.00 1.32 -29.12
C TYR A 6 -18.10 0.39 -27.92
N GLY A 7 -16.96 0.02 -27.34
CA GLY A 7 -16.90 -0.50 -25.98
C GLY A 7 -17.68 0.44 -25.08
N THR A 8 -18.52 -0.14 -24.22
CA THR A 8 -19.47 0.62 -23.41
C THR A 8 -18.71 1.63 -22.54
N MET A 9 -19.31 2.80 -22.31
CA MET A 9 -18.74 3.86 -21.46
C MET A 9 -18.36 3.33 -20.06
N ASP A 10 -19.03 2.27 -19.62
CA ASP A 10 -18.78 1.55 -18.36
C ASP A 10 -17.41 0.87 -18.30
N ASP A 11 -16.88 0.35 -19.42
CA ASP A 11 -15.59 -0.36 -19.45
C ASP A 11 -14.40 0.62 -19.26
N PHE A 12 -14.51 1.85 -19.76
CA PHE A 12 -13.48 2.88 -19.60
C PHE A 12 -13.50 3.49 -18.18
N VAL A 13 -14.69 3.69 -17.61
CA VAL A 13 -14.87 4.14 -16.22
C VAL A 13 -14.33 3.08 -15.25
N THR A 14 -14.61 1.81 -15.49
CA THR A 14 -14.12 0.69 -14.66
C THR A 14 -12.59 0.57 -14.72
N SER A 15 -11.99 0.73 -15.91
CA SER A 15 -10.52 0.68 -16.08
C SER A 15 -9.81 1.85 -15.38
N THR A 16 -10.42 3.04 -15.39
CA THR A 16 -9.87 4.22 -14.71
C THR A 16 -10.02 4.13 -13.19
N GLN A 17 -11.13 3.58 -12.69
CA GLN A 17 -11.32 3.30 -11.26
C GLN A 17 -10.38 2.19 -10.76
N ALA A 18 -10.10 1.16 -11.58
CA ALA A 18 -9.17 0.09 -11.25
C ALA A 18 -7.70 0.55 -11.19
N LEU A 19 -7.31 1.59 -11.93
CA LEU A 19 -5.96 2.17 -11.86
C LEU A 19 -5.74 3.01 -10.58
N ALA A 20 -6.82 3.54 -9.98
CA ALA A 20 -6.77 4.36 -8.76
C ALA A 20 -7.02 3.56 -7.46
N MET A 21 -7.48 2.32 -7.57
CA MET A 21 -7.61 1.39 -6.45
C MET A 21 -6.26 0.73 -6.17
N ASP A 22 -5.56 1.19 -5.13
CA ASP A 22 -4.61 0.30 -4.44
C ASP A 22 -5.41 -0.88 -3.90
N LEU A 23 -5.31 -2.05 -4.53
CA LEU A 23 -6.04 -3.29 -4.25
C LEU A 23 -5.95 -3.78 -2.78
N ARG A 24 -5.20 -3.09 -1.92
CA ARG A 24 -5.10 -3.34 -0.48
C ARG A 24 -5.93 -2.44 0.40
N SER A 25 -6.25 -1.24 -0.06
CA SER A 25 -7.02 -0.29 0.72
C SER A 25 -8.48 -0.38 0.30
N LYS A 26 -9.38 -0.64 1.26
CA LYS A 26 -10.84 -0.63 1.03
C LYS A 26 -11.32 0.71 0.43
N TYR A 27 -10.55 1.77 0.65
CA TYR A 27 -10.83 3.12 0.17
C TYR A 27 -9.76 3.59 -0.82
N SER A 28 -10.20 4.24 -1.89
CA SER A 28 -9.32 4.88 -2.87
C SER A 28 -8.48 5.98 -2.22
N LEU A 29 -7.47 6.48 -2.94
CA LEU A 29 -6.67 7.61 -2.46
C LEU A 29 -7.55 8.86 -2.27
N GLU A 30 -8.44 9.12 -3.21
CA GLU A 30 -9.36 10.27 -3.17
C GLU A 30 -10.28 10.21 -1.94
N GLU A 31 -10.87 9.04 -1.69
CA GLU A 31 -11.75 8.83 -0.54
C GLU A 31 -11.02 9.03 0.78
N ARG A 32 -9.77 8.56 0.88
CA ARG A 32 -8.92 8.76 2.06
C ARG A 32 -8.57 10.24 2.26
N ILE A 33 -8.19 10.95 1.19
CA ILE A 33 -7.93 12.40 1.25
C ILE A 33 -9.18 13.13 1.76
N TYR A 34 -10.35 12.79 1.20
CA TYR A 34 -11.60 13.40 1.61
C TYR A 34 -11.89 13.14 3.09
N LEU A 35 -11.77 11.90 3.57
CA LEU A 35 -12.01 11.57 4.98
C LEU A 35 -11.11 12.34 5.94
N VAL A 36 -9.82 12.51 5.60
CA VAL A 36 -8.91 13.34 6.40
C VAL A 36 -9.36 14.79 6.39
N SER A 37 -9.71 15.34 5.23
CA SER A 37 -10.17 16.74 5.13
C SER A 37 -11.48 16.98 5.90
N ALA A 38 -12.43 16.06 5.81
CA ALA A 38 -13.73 16.14 6.46
C ALA A 38 -13.61 16.03 7.98
N TYR A 39 -12.68 15.20 8.47
CA TYR A 39 -12.41 15.06 9.90
C TYR A 39 -12.03 16.39 10.55
N TYR A 40 -11.12 17.15 9.94
CA TYR A 40 -10.72 18.46 10.45
C TYR A 40 -11.75 19.56 10.16
N ARG A 41 -12.46 19.47 9.03
CA ARG A 41 -13.50 20.44 8.66
C ARG A 41 -14.71 20.41 9.61
N TYR A 42 -15.12 19.21 10.04
CA TYR A 42 -16.31 19.00 10.86
C TYR A 42 -15.97 18.69 12.33
N ASP A 43 -14.78 19.06 12.80
CA ASP A 43 -14.32 18.89 14.19
C ASP A 43 -14.58 17.48 14.76
N ALA A 44 -14.21 16.46 13.97
CA ALA A 44 -14.41 15.05 14.29
C ALA A 44 -15.89 14.60 14.49
N ASP A 45 -16.88 15.33 13.96
CA ASP A 45 -18.26 14.86 13.92
C ASP A 45 -18.47 13.79 12.84
N TYR A 46 -18.37 12.54 13.27
CA TYR A 46 -18.51 11.38 12.40
C TYR A 46 -19.87 11.27 11.71
N ASN A 47 -20.96 11.77 12.31
CA ASN A 47 -22.27 11.66 11.67
C ASN A 47 -22.32 12.52 10.42
N THR A 48 -21.93 13.80 10.54
CA THR A 48 -21.81 14.70 9.40
C THR A 48 -20.81 14.20 8.37
N ILE A 49 -19.64 13.71 8.81
CA ILE A 49 -18.63 13.15 7.91
C ILE A 49 -19.21 11.97 7.09
N PHE A 50 -19.95 11.06 7.73
CA PHE A 50 -20.48 9.88 7.05
C PHE A 50 -21.63 10.22 6.11
N THR A 51 -22.53 11.11 6.51
CA THR A 51 -23.61 11.60 5.62
C THR A 51 -23.03 12.28 4.40
N ASP A 52 -22.05 13.17 4.58
CA ASP A 52 -21.42 13.90 3.46
C ASP A 52 -20.57 12.95 2.58
N PHE A 53 -19.94 11.94 3.18
CA PHE A 53 -19.22 10.88 2.46
C PHE A 53 -20.14 10.04 1.58
N GLU A 54 -21.29 9.61 2.09
CA GLU A 54 -22.26 8.79 1.36
C GLU A 54 -22.83 9.54 0.14
N VAL A 55 -23.09 10.83 0.29
CA VAL A 55 -23.52 11.70 -0.82
C VAL A 55 -22.42 11.84 -1.88
N LYS A 56 -21.16 12.02 -1.45
CA LYS A 56 -20.03 12.22 -2.36
C LYS A 56 -19.58 10.94 -3.07
N PHE A 57 -19.62 9.80 -2.38
CA PHE A 57 -19.14 8.50 -2.86
C PHE A 57 -20.25 7.43 -2.73
N PRO A 58 -21.33 7.52 -3.53
CA PRO A 58 -22.52 6.67 -3.38
C PRO A 58 -22.24 5.18 -3.69
N ASN A 59 -21.20 4.88 -4.46
CA ASN A 59 -20.82 3.51 -4.81
C ASN A 59 -19.85 2.89 -3.78
N THR A 60 -19.48 3.62 -2.74
CA THR A 60 -18.50 3.19 -1.75
C THR A 60 -19.16 2.98 -0.38
N SER A 61 -18.86 1.84 0.24
CA SER A 61 -19.34 1.55 1.59
C SER A 61 -18.83 2.57 2.61
N VAL A 62 -19.78 3.22 3.30
CA VAL A 62 -19.49 4.17 4.39
C VAL A 62 -18.48 3.58 5.38
N PRO A 63 -17.43 4.33 5.75
CA PRO A 63 -16.41 3.84 6.66
C PRO A 63 -16.91 3.67 8.08
N ARG A 64 -16.30 2.72 8.79
CA ARG A 64 -16.47 2.61 10.24
C ARG A 64 -15.68 3.73 10.92
N ARG A 65 -16.16 4.19 12.09
CA ARG A 65 -15.44 5.15 12.96
C ARG A 65 -13.98 4.76 13.18
N GLU A 66 -13.74 3.49 13.46
CA GLU A 66 -12.39 2.97 13.68
C GLU A 66 -11.49 3.12 12.44
N THR A 67 -12.02 2.92 11.23
CA THR A 67 -11.27 3.10 9.99
C THR A 67 -10.80 4.54 9.84
N VAL A 68 -11.71 5.49 10.04
CA VAL A 68 -11.38 6.92 9.98
C VAL A 68 -10.38 7.28 11.08
N TYR A 69 -10.59 6.81 12.31
CA TYR A 69 -9.64 7.04 13.40
C TYR A 69 -8.23 6.55 13.06
N ARG A 70 -8.08 5.30 12.58
CA ARG A 70 -6.78 4.74 12.19
C ARG A 70 -6.13 5.53 11.05
N LEU A 71 -6.93 5.99 10.08
CA LEU A 71 -6.47 6.83 8.99
C LEU A 71 -5.93 8.18 9.49
N ILE A 72 -6.64 8.83 10.41
CA ILE A 72 -6.19 10.08 11.05
C ILE A 72 -4.91 9.85 11.84
N LYS A 73 -4.82 8.81 12.70
CA LYS A 73 -3.59 8.50 13.44
C LYS A 73 -2.40 8.27 12.51
N LYS A 74 -2.60 7.57 11.39
CA LYS A 74 -1.56 7.35 10.37
C LYS A 74 -1.14 8.68 9.74
N PHE A 75 -2.09 9.54 9.41
CA PHE A 75 -1.85 10.85 8.84
C PHE A 75 -1.12 11.77 9.84
N GLU A 76 -1.54 11.87 11.09
CA GLU A 76 -0.85 12.64 12.14
C GLU A 76 0.59 12.18 12.35
N LYS A 77 0.82 10.86 12.28
CA LYS A 77 2.15 10.27 12.51
C LYS A 77 3.11 10.47 11.34
N HIS A 78 2.62 10.39 10.11
CA HIS A 78 3.47 10.31 8.91
C HIS A 78 3.24 11.44 7.89
N GLY A 79 2.21 12.27 8.06
CA GLY A 79 1.83 13.33 7.12
C GLY A 79 1.27 12.82 5.80
N SER A 80 0.96 11.52 5.67
CA SER A 80 0.58 10.91 4.40
C SER A 80 -0.61 9.98 4.53
N VAL A 81 -1.49 10.03 3.53
CA VAL A 81 -2.63 9.12 3.32
C VAL A 81 -2.27 7.93 2.42
N VAL A 82 -1.13 8.01 1.72
CA VAL A 82 -0.63 6.97 0.83
C VAL A 82 -0.16 5.78 1.67
N ASP A 83 -0.29 4.57 1.13
CA ASP A 83 0.25 3.39 1.79
C ASP A 83 1.77 3.37 1.79
N ALA A 84 2.33 3.00 2.94
CA ALA A 84 3.76 2.88 3.06
C ALA A 84 4.25 1.79 2.09
N PRO A 85 5.38 1.99 1.42
CA PRO A 85 6.00 0.92 0.65
C PRO A 85 6.23 -0.26 1.58
N ARG A 86 6.00 -1.48 1.08
CA ARG A 86 6.25 -2.69 1.88
C ARG A 86 7.70 -2.67 2.35
N SER A 87 7.91 -2.64 3.66
CA SER A 87 9.13 -3.21 4.22
C SER A 87 9.05 -4.71 3.95
N GLY A 88 9.77 -5.18 2.94
CA GLY A 88 9.94 -6.63 2.72
C GLY A 88 10.57 -7.30 3.95
N HIS A 89 10.68 -8.62 3.91
CA HIS A 89 11.44 -9.32 4.95
C HIS A 89 12.88 -8.77 4.96
N PRO A 90 13.42 -8.37 6.13
CA PRO A 90 14.78 -7.88 6.21
C PRO A 90 15.73 -8.92 5.62
N ARG A 91 16.59 -8.51 4.69
CA ARG A 91 17.58 -9.40 4.07
C ARG A 91 18.70 -9.67 5.06
N THR A 92 18.53 -10.68 5.91
CA THR A 92 19.54 -11.10 6.90
C THR A 92 20.65 -11.95 6.28
N ALA A 93 20.35 -12.73 5.24
CA ALA A 93 21.35 -13.58 4.58
C ALA A 93 22.41 -12.81 3.77
N ALA A 94 22.11 -11.57 3.36
CA ALA A 94 23.00 -10.76 2.51
C ALA A 94 23.45 -9.47 3.23
N THR A 95 23.76 -9.57 4.52
CA THR A 95 24.45 -8.50 5.23
C THR A 95 25.89 -8.36 4.71
N ASN A 96 26.49 -7.18 4.86
CA ASN A 96 27.89 -6.96 4.46
C ASN A 96 28.83 -7.96 5.14
N GLU A 97 28.55 -8.30 6.39
CA GLU A 97 29.29 -9.30 7.17
C GLU A 97 29.19 -10.69 6.55
N ASN A 98 27.98 -11.15 6.22
CA ASN A 98 27.77 -12.46 5.60
C ASN A 98 28.37 -12.52 4.20
N MET A 99 28.28 -11.44 3.41
CA MET A 99 28.91 -11.36 2.09
C MET A 99 30.44 -11.41 2.20
N MET A 100 31.02 -10.72 3.18
CA MET A 100 32.46 -10.73 3.41
C MET A 100 32.96 -12.10 3.87
N TYR A 101 32.23 -12.75 4.79
CA TYR A 101 32.53 -14.11 5.23
C TYR A 101 32.50 -15.11 4.07
N VAL A 102 31.45 -15.06 3.24
CA VAL A 102 31.32 -15.92 2.06
C VAL A 102 32.50 -15.67 1.10
N ALA A 103 32.80 -14.40 0.80
CA ALA A 103 33.93 -14.05 -0.07
C ALA A 103 35.28 -14.56 0.47
N GLN A 104 35.54 -14.37 1.77
CA GLN A 104 36.77 -14.82 2.41
C GLN A 104 36.89 -16.35 2.38
N SER A 105 35.80 -17.08 2.62
CA SER A 105 35.80 -18.55 2.60
C SER A 105 36.24 -19.13 1.23
N TYR A 106 35.87 -18.47 0.13
CA TYR A 106 36.25 -18.89 -1.22
C TYR A 106 37.68 -18.46 -1.59
N VAL A 107 38.19 -17.37 -1.01
CA VAL A 107 39.60 -16.98 -1.16
C VAL A 107 40.51 -17.97 -0.42
N GLU A 108 40.14 -18.36 0.80
CA GLU A 108 40.89 -19.31 1.63
C GLU A 108 40.81 -20.74 1.10
N ASN A 109 39.65 -21.14 0.58
CA ASN A 109 39.45 -22.48 0.02
C ASN A 109 38.51 -22.44 -1.21
N PRO A 110 39.06 -22.30 -2.43
CA PRO A 110 38.27 -22.20 -3.65
C PRO A 110 37.42 -23.44 -3.96
N ALA A 111 37.80 -24.61 -3.44
CA ALA A 111 37.08 -25.87 -3.63
C ALA A 111 35.98 -26.10 -2.58
N GLN A 112 35.76 -25.14 -1.68
CA GLN A 112 34.80 -25.30 -0.60
C GLN A 112 33.37 -25.36 -1.12
N SER A 113 32.64 -26.40 -0.69
CA SER A 113 31.24 -26.58 -1.05
C SER A 113 30.36 -25.47 -0.49
N THR A 114 29.46 -24.94 -1.32
CA THR A 114 28.48 -23.90 -0.97
C THR A 114 27.65 -24.26 0.27
N VAL A 115 27.33 -25.54 0.45
CA VAL A 115 26.56 -26.03 1.62
C VAL A 115 27.33 -25.83 2.93
N ARG A 116 28.67 -25.95 2.90
CA ARG A 116 29.50 -25.74 4.10
C ARG A 116 29.64 -24.26 4.44
N VAL A 117 29.69 -23.40 3.42
CA VAL A 117 29.80 -21.94 3.59
C VAL A 117 28.49 -21.35 4.13
N SER A 118 27.34 -21.80 3.61
CA SER A 118 26.02 -21.33 4.06
C SER A 118 25.72 -21.67 5.51
N ASN A 119 26.17 -22.84 5.98
CA ASN A 119 25.92 -23.29 7.36
C ASN A 119 26.81 -22.58 8.40
N GLY A 120 27.84 -21.84 7.98
CA GLY A 120 28.71 -21.05 8.86
C GLY A 120 28.39 -19.56 8.92
N SER A 121 27.48 -19.06 8.07
CA SER A 121 27.14 -17.63 7.91
C SER A 121 25.74 -17.28 8.44
N SER A 122 25.30 -17.93 9.53
CA SER A 122 23.98 -17.70 10.18
C SER A 122 24.06 -16.73 11.35
#